data_AF-A0A0J6UNR9-F1
#
_entry.id   AF-A0A0J6UNR9-F1
#
_cell.length_a   1.000
_cell.length_b   1.000
_cell.length_c   1.000
_cell.angle_alpha   90.00
_cell.angle_beta   90.00
_cell.angle_gamma   90.00
#
_symmetry.space_group_name_H-M   'P 1'
#
loop_
_entity.id
_entity.type
_entity.pdbx_description
1 polymer ?
#
loop_
_entity_poly.entity_id
_entity_poly.type
_entity_poly.pdbx_seq_one_letter_code
_entity_poly.pdbx_strand_id
1 'polypeptide(L)'
;MRRAGLAAVLAGLAGPAAAGLTPKDLSQVGLAPPPGARAPLDATFTDAADGRRLSLGQALAGRPALLMPLDYACRNVCDPMLAVAGTALSATGLAPGADYRLVTLGLNPRADAATARSMVAAQLGEGSLLAGAVVLTGAPGPVEAVTQAVGYSYAYDRDTESYAHPAGALVLAGDGRVARVLSPLAMTARDLRLALVEAGEGRVGGLADRLVLLCYGYDPQTGVYTPLIRRVLAASGAATVAGIALLVLWLHRRSRRADRARPAS
;
A
#
# COMPACT_ATOMS: atom_id res chain seq x y z
N MET A 1 -50.65 25.25 31.25
CA MET A 1 -49.22 25.59 31.49
C MET A 1 -48.33 24.36 31.78
N ARG A 2 -48.68 23.13 31.36
CA ARG A 2 -47.94 21.89 31.70
C ARG A 2 -47.25 21.16 30.53
N ARG A 3 -47.27 21.73 29.32
CA ARG A 3 -46.72 21.08 28.10
C ARG A 3 -45.36 21.62 27.66
N ALA A 4 -44.88 22.72 28.24
CA ALA A 4 -43.61 23.34 27.84
C ALA A 4 -42.36 22.70 28.50
N GLY A 5 -42.53 21.91 29.57
CA GLY A 5 -41.40 21.29 30.28
C GLY A 5 -40.85 20.01 29.64
N LEU A 6 -41.62 19.34 28.77
CA LEU A 6 -41.22 18.04 28.23
C LEU A 6 -40.24 18.13 27.03
N ALA A 7 -40.26 19.25 26.30
CA ALA A 7 -39.39 19.45 25.14
C ALA A 7 -37.93 19.75 25.52
N ALA A 8 -37.70 20.34 26.69
CA ALA A 8 -36.35 20.69 27.15
C ALA A 8 -35.55 19.49 27.67
N VAL A 9 -36.21 18.40 28.07
CA VAL A 9 -35.53 17.19 28.61
C VAL A 9 -35.00 16.29 27.48
N LEU A 10 -35.63 16.29 26.30
CA LEU A 10 -35.20 15.48 25.16
C LEU A 10 -34.00 16.06 24.38
N ALA A 11 -33.71 17.36 24.53
CA ALA A 11 -32.55 18.00 23.90
C ALA A 11 -31.23 17.79 24.67
N GLY A 12 -31.29 17.31 25.93
CA GLY A 12 -30.11 17.07 26.77
C GLY A 12 -29.43 15.71 26.57
N LEU A 13 -30.01 14.82 25.75
CA LEU A 13 -29.50 13.46 25.51
C LEU A 13 -28.75 13.29 24.18
N ALA A 14 -28.71 14.33 23.34
CA ALA A 14 -27.88 14.37 22.16
C ALA A 14 -26.45 14.79 22.53
N GLY A 15 -25.77 13.99 23.36
CA GLY A 15 -24.31 14.01 23.38
C GLY A 15 -23.81 13.67 21.97
N PRO A 16 -22.66 14.23 21.53
CA PRO A 16 -22.09 13.78 20.27
C PRO A 16 -21.92 12.27 20.38
N ALA A 17 -22.63 11.51 19.54
CA ALA A 17 -22.27 10.13 19.31
C ALA A 17 -20.78 10.18 18.96
N ALA A 18 -19.94 9.54 19.77
CA ALA A 18 -18.55 9.32 19.42
C ALA A 18 -18.57 8.37 18.22
N ALA A 19 -18.78 8.94 17.04
CA ALA A 19 -18.72 8.26 15.76
C ALA A 19 -17.31 7.68 15.60
N GLY A 20 -17.20 6.61 14.82
CA GLY A 20 -15.93 6.03 14.41
C GLY A 20 -15.00 7.02 13.71
N LEU A 21 -13.99 6.50 13.02
CA LEU A 21 -12.90 7.33 12.49
C LEU A 21 -13.41 8.59 11.77
N THR A 22 -12.97 9.75 12.25
CA THR A 22 -13.29 11.03 11.62
C THR A 22 -12.45 11.20 10.35
N PRO A 23 -12.84 12.09 9.41
CA PRO A 23 -11.99 12.44 8.28
C PRO A 23 -10.57 12.89 8.68
N LYS A 24 -10.42 13.49 9.87
CA LYS A 24 -9.12 13.87 10.44
C LYS A 24 -8.30 12.66 10.86
N ASP A 25 -8.92 11.64 11.45
CA ASP A 25 -8.22 10.41 11.84
C ASP A 25 -7.79 9.62 10.61
N LEU A 26 -8.66 9.57 9.60
CA LEU A 26 -8.34 9.00 8.31
C LEU A 26 -7.17 9.73 7.66
N SER A 27 -7.11 11.08 7.69
CA SER A 27 -6.02 11.84 7.03
C SER A 27 -4.60 11.50 7.50
N GLN A 28 -4.46 10.80 8.63
CA GLN A 28 -3.19 10.34 9.18
C GLN A 28 -2.83 8.90 8.75
N VAL A 29 -3.77 8.16 8.16
CA VAL A 29 -3.56 6.81 7.63
C VAL A 29 -2.83 6.91 6.30
N GLY A 30 -1.65 6.33 6.21
CA GLY A 30 -0.81 6.47 5.01
C GLY A 30 0.46 5.64 5.05
N LEU A 31 1.09 5.50 3.89
CA LEU A 31 2.36 4.80 3.73
C LEU A 31 3.35 5.72 3.01
N ALA A 32 4.28 6.29 3.78
CA ALA A 32 5.30 7.20 3.30
C ALA A 32 6.63 6.92 4.03
N PRO A 33 7.39 5.90 3.59
CA PRO A 33 8.67 5.59 4.21
C PRO A 33 9.64 6.78 4.11
N PRO A 34 10.28 7.21 5.21
CA PRO A 34 11.31 8.24 5.13
C PRO A 34 12.53 7.75 4.34
N PRO A 35 13.38 8.67 3.81
CA PRO A 35 14.63 8.29 3.18
C PRO A 35 15.50 7.43 4.10
N GLY A 36 15.92 6.25 3.61
CA GLY A 36 16.72 5.32 4.40
C GLY A 36 15.93 4.58 5.50
N ALA A 37 14.59 4.58 5.44
CA ALA A 37 13.73 3.83 6.34
C ALA A 37 14.23 2.40 6.55
N ARG A 38 14.31 1.99 7.81
CA ARG A 38 14.80 0.67 8.22
C ARG A 38 13.95 0.14 9.37
N ALA A 39 13.38 -1.03 9.18
CA ALA A 39 12.65 -1.72 10.23
C ALA A 39 13.62 -2.20 11.34
N PRO A 40 13.27 -2.02 12.62
CA PRO A 40 14.06 -2.49 13.75
C PRO A 40 14.09 -4.03 13.76
N LEU A 41 15.28 -4.60 13.50
CA LEU A 41 15.44 -6.06 13.38
C LEU A 41 15.36 -6.79 14.72
N ASP A 42 15.54 -6.08 15.83
CA ASP A 42 15.44 -6.58 17.20
C ASP A 42 13.99 -6.61 17.73
N ALA A 43 13.04 -5.97 17.03
CA ALA A 43 11.63 -6.02 17.38
C ALA A 43 11.13 -7.47 17.42
N THR A 44 10.56 -7.87 18.54
CA THR A 44 10.19 -9.26 18.83
C THR A 44 8.70 -9.50 18.66
N PHE A 45 8.37 -10.61 18.00
CA PHE A 45 7.03 -11.04 17.65
C PHE A 45 6.86 -12.53 17.98
N THR A 46 5.62 -12.99 17.87
CA THR A 46 5.24 -14.41 17.93
C THR A 46 4.86 -14.85 16.52
N ASP A 47 5.49 -15.91 16.01
CA ASP A 47 5.03 -16.56 14.79
C ASP A 47 3.74 -17.33 15.09
N ALA A 48 2.65 -16.97 14.44
CA ALA A 48 1.36 -17.62 14.60
C ALA A 48 1.38 -19.07 14.08
N ALA A 49 2.33 -19.44 13.21
CA ALA A 49 2.46 -20.79 12.66
C ALA A 49 2.75 -21.84 13.76
N ASP A 50 3.74 -21.57 14.62
CA ASP A 50 4.26 -22.51 15.61
C ASP A 50 4.28 -21.96 17.06
N GLY A 51 3.92 -20.69 17.26
CA GLY A 51 3.92 -20.02 18.56
C GLY A 51 5.31 -19.56 19.03
N ARG A 52 6.35 -19.70 18.20
CA ARG A 52 7.71 -19.33 18.56
C ARG A 52 7.88 -17.82 18.64
N ARG A 53 8.59 -17.35 19.66
CA ARG A 53 9.05 -15.95 19.72
C ARG A 53 10.30 -15.77 18.88
N LEU A 54 10.29 -14.76 18.03
CA LEU A 54 11.42 -14.41 17.16
C LEU A 54 11.48 -12.90 16.92
N SER A 55 12.69 -12.42 16.66
CA SER A 55 12.92 -11.05 16.20
C SER A 55 12.58 -10.89 14.72
N LEU A 56 12.32 -9.66 14.27
CA LEU A 56 12.12 -9.36 12.85
C LEU A 56 13.34 -9.79 12.01
N GLY A 57 14.56 -9.60 12.50
CA GLY A 57 15.78 -10.07 11.85
C GLY A 57 15.81 -11.58 11.65
N GLN A 58 15.31 -12.36 12.61
CA GLN A 58 15.16 -13.81 12.47
C GLN A 58 14.05 -14.18 11.47
N ALA A 59 12.96 -13.42 11.41
CA ALA A 59 11.90 -13.62 10.42
C ALA A 59 12.39 -13.39 8.98
N LEU A 60 13.25 -12.37 8.80
CA LEU A 60 13.90 -12.04 7.54
C LEU A 60 15.02 -13.03 7.19
N ALA A 61 15.72 -13.58 8.19
CA ALA A 61 16.84 -14.51 8.01
C ALA A 61 17.92 -13.98 7.04
N GLY A 62 18.15 -12.66 7.03
CA GLY A 62 19.11 -12.00 6.12
C GLY A 62 18.69 -11.98 4.65
N ARG A 63 17.45 -12.36 4.32
CA ARG A 63 16.91 -12.42 2.95
C ARG A 63 15.99 -11.24 2.66
N PRO A 64 15.84 -10.82 1.39
CA PRO A 64 14.84 -9.84 1.03
C PRO A 64 13.43 -10.35 1.39
N ALA A 65 12.56 -9.46 1.82
CA ALA A 65 11.25 -9.84 2.34
C ALA A 65 10.13 -8.95 1.79
N LEU A 66 8.99 -9.55 1.47
CA LEU A 66 7.74 -8.81 1.32
C LEU A 66 7.08 -8.72 2.69
N LEU A 67 7.11 -7.53 3.29
CA LEU A 67 6.41 -7.21 4.53
C LEU A 67 4.99 -6.72 4.20
N MET A 68 4.00 -7.41 4.75
CA MET A 68 2.58 -7.06 4.60
C MET A 68 1.96 -6.80 5.97
N PRO A 69 1.77 -5.53 6.37
CA PRO A 69 0.97 -5.18 7.54
C PRO A 69 -0.50 -5.49 7.26
N LEU A 70 -1.13 -6.30 8.11
CA LEU A 70 -2.50 -6.78 7.93
C LEU A 70 -3.27 -6.68 9.26
N ASP A 71 -4.56 -6.39 9.19
CA ASP A 71 -5.49 -6.75 10.26
C ASP A 71 -6.07 -8.14 9.96
N TYR A 72 -5.64 -9.16 10.72
CA TYR A 72 -6.08 -10.54 10.51
C TYR A 72 -7.59 -10.76 10.73
N ALA A 73 -8.28 -9.82 11.38
CA ALA A 73 -9.74 -9.86 11.50
C ALA A 73 -10.47 -9.21 10.31
N CYS A 74 -9.76 -8.47 9.46
CA CYS A 74 -10.35 -7.84 8.28
C CYS A 74 -10.83 -8.90 7.28
N ARG A 75 -12.04 -8.71 6.74
CA ARG A 75 -12.65 -9.57 5.71
C ARG A 75 -12.98 -8.82 4.43
N ASN A 76 -12.37 -7.65 4.24
CA ASN A 76 -12.66 -6.76 3.12
C ASN A 76 -11.45 -6.64 2.19
N VAL A 77 -10.43 -5.88 2.59
CA VAL A 77 -9.30 -5.54 1.71
C VAL A 77 -8.05 -6.40 1.98
N CYS A 78 -7.84 -6.85 3.22
CA CYS A 78 -6.66 -7.67 3.56
C CYS A 78 -6.62 -9.01 2.82
N ASP A 79 -7.77 -9.68 2.72
CA ASP A 79 -7.93 -10.97 2.02
C ASP A 79 -7.50 -10.90 0.54
N PRO A 80 -8.11 -10.04 -0.31
CA PRO A 80 -7.72 -9.95 -1.71
C PRO A 80 -6.29 -9.42 -1.88
N MET A 81 -5.81 -8.52 -1.01
CA MET A 81 -4.40 -8.09 -1.05
C MET A 81 -3.43 -9.25 -0.87
N LEU A 82 -3.67 -10.13 0.10
CA LEU A 82 -2.82 -11.28 0.36
C LEU A 82 -2.92 -12.32 -0.77
N ALA A 83 -4.10 -12.52 -1.34
CA ALA A 83 -4.29 -13.42 -2.48
C ALA A 83 -3.55 -12.94 -3.74
N VAL A 84 -3.62 -11.62 -4.06
CA VAL A 84 -2.88 -11.02 -5.17
C VAL A 84 -1.38 -11.15 -4.94
N ALA A 85 -0.90 -10.87 -3.72
CA ALA A 85 0.50 -11.06 -3.35
C ALA A 85 0.95 -12.52 -3.55
N GLY A 86 0.16 -13.48 -3.06
CA GLY A 86 0.46 -14.90 -3.18
C GLY A 86 0.55 -15.39 -4.62
N THR A 87 -0.39 -14.94 -5.46
CA THR A 87 -0.41 -15.24 -6.90
C THR A 87 0.82 -14.64 -7.60
N ALA A 88 1.12 -13.36 -7.34
CA ALA A 88 2.27 -12.68 -7.92
C ALA A 88 3.59 -13.35 -7.48
N LEU A 89 3.74 -13.66 -6.19
CA LEU A 89 4.91 -14.35 -5.62
C LEU A 89 5.14 -15.71 -6.25
N SER A 90 4.09 -16.51 -6.38
CA SER A 90 4.16 -17.84 -6.99
C SER A 90 4.58 -17.79 -8.46
N ALA A 91 4.21 -16.72 -9.18
CA ALA A 91 4.57 -16.51 -10.58
C ALA A 91 5.96 -15.84 -10.77
N THR A 92 6.65 -15.43 -9.70
CA THR A 92 8.00 -14.83 -9.82
C THR A 92 9.06 -15.84 -10.29
N GLY A 93 8.86 -17.14 -10.02
CA GLY A 93 9.89 -18.17 -10.19
C GLY A 93 11.03 -18.09 -9.17
N LEU A 94 10.87 -17.31 -8.08
CA LEU A 94 11.76 -17.31 -6.92
C LEU A 94 11.27 -18.35 -5.90
N ALA A 95 12.20 -18.98 -5.19
CA ALA A 95 11.90 -19.98 -4.17
C ALA A 95 11.54 -19.30 -2.82
N PRO A 96 10.29 -19.45 -2.32
CA PRO A 96 9.93 -18.94 -1.00
C PRO A 96 10.81 -19.53 0.08
N GLY A 97 11.17 -18.70 1.05
CA GLY A 97 12.07 -19.07 2.12
C GLY A 97 13.54 -19.05 1.72
N ALA A 98 13.92 -19.46 0.51
CA ALA A 98 15.29 -19.55 0.01
C ALA A 98 15.82 -18.28 -0.69
N ASP A 99 15.00 -17.66 -1.55
CA ASP A 99 15.34 -16.43 -2.26
C ASP A 99 14.75 -15.21 -1.58
N TYR A 100 13.59 -15.36 -0.93
CA TYR A 100 12.89 -14.29 -0.24
C TYR A 100 12.08 -14.81 0.97
N ARG A 101 11.58 -13.88 1.79
CA ARG A 101 10.62 -14.16 2.87
C ARG A 101 9.28 -13.47 2.58
N LEU A 102 8.17 -14.15 2.82
CA LEU A 102 6.87 -13.49 2.97
C LEU A 102 6.64 -13.30 4.47
N VAL A 103 6.54 -12.06 4.92
CA VAL A 103 6.34 -11.73 6.34
C VAL A 103 5.04 -10.93 6.46
N THR A 104 4.04 -11.51 7.10
CA THR A 104 2.83 -10.77 7.47
C THR A 104 2.98 -10.22 8.88
N LEU A 105 2.50 -9.00 9.12
CA LEU A 105 2.58 -8.31 10.40
C LEU A 105 1.18 -7.91 10.87
N GLY A 106 0.71 -8.52 11.94
CA GLY A 106 -0.57 -8.21 12.56
C GLY A 106 -0.59 -6.82 13.17
N LEU A 107 -1.45 -5.94 12.66
CA LEU A 107 -1.67 -4.59 13.22
C LEU A 107 -2.49 -4.63 14.51
N ASN A 108 -3.39 -5.62 14.62
CA ASN A 108 -4.24 -5.78 15.79
C ASN A 108 -3.51 -6.62 16.87
N PRO A 109 -3.15 -6.03 18.02
CA PRO A 109 -2.45 -6.74 19.09
C PRO A 109 -3.33 -7.80 19.78
N ARG A 110 -4.65 -7.76 19.54
CA ARG A 110 -5.61 -8.75 20.05
C ARG A 110 -5.87 -9.89 19.05
N ALA A 111 -5.22 -9.88 17.89
CA ALA A 111 -5.38 -10.93 16.91
C ALA A 111 -4.93 -12.28 17.50
N ASP A 112 -5.82 -13.26 17.47
CA ASP A 112 -5.47 -14.61 17.88
C ASP A 112 -4.68 -15.34 16.78
N ALA A 113 -3.77 -16.22 17.18
CA ALA A 113 -2.91 -16.94 16.26
C ALA A 113 -3.68 -17.90 15.32
N ALA A 114 -4.87 -18.37 15.70
CA ALA A 114 -5.67 -19.24 14.85
C ALA A 114 -6.31 -18.44 13.70
N THR A 115 -6.81 -17.23 13.97
CA THR A 115 -7.33 -16.29 12.97
C THR A 115 -6.24 -15.81 12.02
N ALA A 116 -5.05 -15.49 12.54
CA ALA A 116 -3.93 -15.11 11.71
C ALA A 116 -3.53 -16.23 10.72
N ARG A 117 -3.39 -17.47 11.23
CA ARG A 117 -3.09 -18.64 10.40
C ARG A 117 -4.18 -18.95 9.40
N SER A 118 -5.45 -18.89 9.82
CA SER A 118 -6.57 -19.26 8.94
C SER A 118 -6.71 -18.29 7.78
N MET A 119 -6.55 -16.98 8.01
CA MET A 119 -6.48 -15.99 6.93
C MET A 119 -5.35 -16.31 5.96
N VAL A 120 -4.12 -16.47 6.47
CA VAL A 120 -2.94 -16.64 5.61
C VAL A 120 -3.02 -17.95 4.81
N ALA A 121 -3.46 -19.05 5.44
CA ALA A 121 -3.66 -20.32 4.76
C ALA A 121 -4.75 -20.25 3.68
N ALA A 122 -5.87 -19.57 3.97
CA ALA A 122 -6.97 -19.43 3.01
C ALA A 122 -6.55 -18.64 1.75
N GLN A 123 -5.74 -17.59 1.91
CA GLN A 123 -5.37 -16.73 0.78
C GLN A 123 -4.15 -17.22 -0.01
N LEU A 124 -3.19 -17.90 0.64
CA LEU A 124 -2.01 -18.42 -0.04
C LEU A 124 -2.21 -19.81 -0.65
N GLY A 125 -3.18 -20.57 -0.13
CA GLY A 125 -3.37 -21.97 -0.49
C GLY A 125 -2.25 -22.88 0.03
N GLU A 126 -2.39 -24.18 -0.18
CA GLU A 126 -1.36 -25.15 0.18
C GLU A 126 -0.14 -25.03 -0.76
N GLY A 127 1.07 -25.09 -0.20
CA GLY A 127 2.30 -25.08 -1.00
C GLY A 127 3.51 -24.51 -0.27
N SER A 128 4.61 -24.38 -1.01
CA SER A 128 5.90 -23.86 -0.50
C SER A 128 5.81 -22.42 -0.01
N LEU A 129 4.93 -21.60 -0.60
CA LEU A 129 4.74 -20.22 -0.18
C LEU A 129 4.13 -20.13 1.23
N LEU A 130 3.06 -20.89 1.49
CA LEU A 130 2.47 -20.97 2.83
C LEU A 130 3.45 -21.56 3.85
N ALA A 131 4.18 -22.63 3.48
CA ALA A 131 5.18 -23.24 4.34
C ALA A 131 6.37 -22.32 4.67
N GLY A 132 6.69 -21.38 3.76
CA GLY A 132 7.77 -20.40 3.93
C GLY A 132 7.33 -19.06 4.53
N ALA A 133 6.02 -18.81 4.66
CA ALA A 133 5.48 -17.57 5.20
C ALA A 133 5.72 -17.48 6.71
N VAL A 134 6.06 -16.27 7.17
CA VAL A 134 6.16 -15.94 8.59
C VAL A 134 4.95 -15.10 8.97
N VAL A 135 4.19 -15.53 9.95
CA VAL A 135 2.92 -14.89 10.33
C VAL A 135 3.09 -14.22 11.68
N LEU A 136 3.45 -12.94 11.71
CA LEU A 136 3.80 -12.27 12.96
C LEU A 136 2.57 -11.68 13.64
N THR A 137 2.38 -12.07 14.90
CA THR A 137 1.49 -11.41 15.87
C THR A 137 2.35 -10.84 17.00
N GLY A 138 1.94 -9.73 17.62
CA GLY A 138 2.79 -9.07 18.60
C GLY A 138 2.06 -8.07 19.48
N ALA A 139 2.75 -7.67 20.55
CA ALA A 139 2.31 -6.57 21.40
C ALA A 139 2.32 -5.23 20.63
N PRO A 140 1.56 -4.22 21.07
CA PRO A 140 1.46 -2.93 20.37
C PRO A 140 2.84 -2.28 20.14
N GLY A 141 3.73 -2.28 21.14
CA GLY A 141 5.03 -1.59 21.07
C GLY A 141 5.91 -2.04 19.90
N PRO A 142 6.24 -3.34 19.75
CA PRO A 142 7.00 -3.84 18.59
C PRO A 142 6.34 -3.55 17.23
N VAL A 143 5.01 -3.67 17.15
CA VAL A 143 4.26 -3.40 15.90
C VAL A 143 4.36 -1.91 15.55
N GLU A 144 4.14 -1.02 16.50
CA GLU A 144 4.27 0.44 16.35
C GLU A 144 5.70 0.83 15.97
N ALA A 145 6.72 0.25 16.62
CA ALA A 145 8.12 0.53 16.31
C ALA A 145 8.47 0.18 14.86
N VAL A 146 8.00 -0.98 14.36
CA VAL A 146 8.23 -1.37 12.97
C VAL A 146 7.47 -0.48 12.01
N THR A 147 6.17 -0.30 12.23
CA THR A 147 5.30 0.48 11.34
C THR A 147 5.73 1.95 11.26
N GLN A 148 6.05 2.60 12.38
CA GLN A 148 6.59 3.97 12.39
C GLN A 148 7.92 4.07 11.65
N ALA A 149 8.86 3.14 11.87
CA ALA A 149 10.18 3.19 11.25
C ALA A 149 10.13 3.03 9.72
N VAL A 150 9.10 2.34 9.20
CA VAL A 150 8.86 2.18 7.76
C VAL A 150 7.84 3.19 7.21
N GLY A 151 7.41 4.17 8.01
CA GLY A 151 6.47 5.22 7.60
C GLY A 151 5.05 4.71 7.30
N TYR A 152 4.63 3.63 7.95
CA TYR A 152 3.29 3.05 7.86
C TYR A 152 2.44 3.54 9.04
N SER A 153 1.44 4.37 8.74
CA SER A 153 0.53 4.97 9.73
C SER A 153 -0.87 4.40 9.58
N TYR A 154 -1.49 4.03 10.70
CA TYR A 154 -2.79 3.38 10.76
C TYR A 154 -3.56 3.87 12.00
N ALA A 155 -4.88 3.73 12.00
CA ALA A 155 -5.75 4.23 13.06
C ALA A 155 -6.77 3.17 13.48
N TYR A 156 -7.06 3.09 14.78
CA TYR A 156 -8.06 2.16 15.31
C TYR A 156 -9.47 2.72 15.11
N ASP A 157 -10.33 1.94 14.46
CA ASP A 157 -11.75 2.23 14.31
C ASP A 157 -12.56 1.52 15.40
N ARG A 158 -13.22 2.32 16.23
CA ARG A 158 -14.05 1.81 17.33
C ARG A 158 -15.37 1.21 16.85
N ASP A 159 -15.88 1.65 15.70
CA ASP A 159 -17.18 1.21 15.19
C ASP A 159 -17.10 -0.20 14.60
N THR A 160 -15.98 -0.50 13.95
CA THR A 160 -15.72 -1.81 13.30
C THR A 160 -14.81 -2.71 14.10
N GLU A 161 -14.31 -2.23 15.26
CA GLU A 161 -13.29 -2.89 16.09
C GLU A 161 -12.04 -3.34 15.31
N SER A 162 -11.74 -2.62 14.23
CA SER A 162 -10.67 -2.94 13.27
C SER A 162 -9.70 -1.77 13.13
N TYR A 163 -8.64 -1.95 12.35
CA TYR A 163 -7.71 -0.86 12.04
C TYR A 163 -7.89 -0.36 10.62
N ALA A 164 -8.11 0.94 10.45
CA ALA A 164 -7.95 1.59 9.17
C ALA A 164 -6.46 1.73 8.87
N HIS A 165 -6.03 1.11 7.77
CA HIS A 165 -4.63 1.06 7.39
C HIS A 165 -4.50 1.19 5.87
N PRO A 166 -3.37 1.71 5.34
CA PRO A 166 -3.18 1.79 3.90
C PRO A 166 -3.08 0.38 3.30
N ALA A 167 -3.66 0.21 2.12
CA ALA A 167 -3.40 -0.94 1.29
C ALA A 167 -2.00 -0.79 0.68
N GLY A 168 -0.97 -1.21 1.41
CA GLY A 168 0.44 -1.09 1.01
C GLY A 168 1.27 -2.28 1.47
N ALA A 169 2.13 -2.79 0.59
CA ALA A 169 3.14 -3.80 0.94
C ALA A 169 4.53 -3.18 0.77
N LEU A 170 5.48 -3.59 1.60
CA LEU A 170 6.86 -3.11 1.55
C LEU A 170 7.80 -4.24 1.19
N VAL A 171 8.71 -3.99 0.25
CA VAL A 171 9.85 -4.87 0.03
C VAL A 171 11.00 -4.38 0.89
N LEU A 172 11.48 -5.24 1.77
CA LEU A 172 12.61 -5.01 2.65
C LEU A 172 13.84 -5.75 2.14
N ALA A 173 15.01 -5.14 2.29
CA ALA A 173 16.28 -5.85 2.22
C ALA A 173 16.47 -6.73 3.47
N GLY A 174 17.39 -7.69 3.41
CA GLY A 174 17.67 -8.61 4.52
C GLY A 174 18.15 -7.95 5.82
N ASP A 175 18.58 -6.69 5.73
CA ASP A 175 18.97 -5.87 6.87
C ASP A 175 17.86 -4.91 7.36
N GLY A 176 16.64 -5.05 6.83
CA GLY A 176 15.46 -4.30 7.25
C GLY A 176 15.25 -2.97 6.54
N ARG A 177 16.13 -2.54 5.63
CA ARG A 177 15.91 -1.32 4.84
C ARG A 177 14.74 -1.47 3.88
N VAL A 178 13.90 -0.44 3.77
CA VAL A 178 12.79 -0.41 2.81
C VAL A 178 13.35 -0.18 1.40
N ALA A 179 13.32 -1.21 0.56
CA ALA A 179 13.79 -1.17 -0.81
C ALA A 179 12.76 -0.55 -1.76
N ARG A 180 11.49 -0.94 -1.64
CA ARG A 180 10.38 -0.44 -2.47
C ARG A 180 9.05 -0.52 -1.74
N VAL A 181 8.13 0.40 -2.04
CA VAL A 181 6.71 0.31 -1.67
C VAL A 181 5.91 -0.17 -2.86
N LEU A 182 5.05 -1.15 -2.65
CA LEU A 182 4.20 -1.73 -3.68
C LEU A 182 2.73 -1.49 -3.35
N SER A 183 1.96 -1.14 -4.38
CA SER A 183 0.50 -1.15 -4.28
C SER A 183 0.02 -2.61 -4.36
N PRO A 184 -0.71 -3.08 -3.35
CA PRO A 184 -1.02 -4.49 -3.19
C PRO A 184 -2.12 -5.00 -4.12
N LEU A 185 -2.86 -4.10 -4.76
CA LEU A 185 -3.87 -4.44 -5.76
C LEU A 185 -3.33 -4.37 -7.21
N ALA A 186 -2.08 -3.94 -7.39
CA ALA A 186 -1.42 -3.83 -8.69
C ALA A 186 -0.05 -4.56 -8.72
N MET A 187 0.16 -5.53 -7.82
CA MET A 187 1.41 -6.30 -7.78
C MET A 187 1.45 -7.28 -8.95
N THR A 188 2.46 -7.12 -9.81
CA THR A 188 2.77 -8.10 -10.86
C THR A 188 3.96 -8.96 -10.44
N ALA A 189 4.02 -10.20 -10.95
CA ALA A 189 5.16 -11.08 -10.72
C ALA A 189 6.49 -10.48 -11.19
N ARG A 190 6.48 -9.70 -12.28
CA ARG A 190 7.67 -9.04 -12.82
C ARG A 190 8.19 -7.98 -11.86
N ASP A 191 7.32 -7.11 -11.38
CA ASP A 191 7.71 -6.01 -10.48
C ASP A 191 8.19 -6.54 -9.13
N LEU A 192 7.53 -7.59 -8.64
CA LEU A 192 7.89 -8.23 -7.38
C LEU A 192 9.21 -9.00 -7.48
N ARG A 193 9.44 -9.74 -8.57
CA ARG A 193 10.74 -10.38 -8.83
C ARG A 193 11.85 -9.34 -8.88
N LEU A 194 11.64 -8.24 -9.61
CA LEU A 194 12.62 -7.17 -9.70
C LEU A 194 12.92 -6.57 -8.32
N ALA A 195 11.88 -6.19 -7.57
CA ALA A 195 12.04 -5.58 -6.26
C ALA A 195 12.76 -6.50 -5.26
N LEU A 196 12.45 -7.80 -5.25
CA LEU A 196 13.09 -8.77 -4.36
C LEU A 196 14.55 -9.02 -4.74
N VAL A 197 14.87 -9.12 -6.03
CA VAL A 197 16.26 -9.28 -6.50
C VAL A 197 17.09 -8.04 -6.17
N GLU A 198 16.57 -6.84 -6.44
CA GLU A 198 17.23 -5.58 -6.08
C GLU A 198 17.46 -5.47 -4.58
N ALA A 199 16.46 -5.80 -3.76
CA ALA A 199 16.58 -5.83 -2.30
C ALA A 199 17.60 -6.87 -1.80
N GLY A 200 17.70 -8.03 -2.47
CA GLY A 200 18.68 -9.07 -2.17
C GLY A 200 20.11 -8.66 -2.50
N GLU A 201 20.32 -7.86 -3.54
CA GLU A 201 21.61 -7.24 -3.88
C GLU A 201 21.94 -6.03 -2.98
N GLY A 202 21.07 -5.69 -2.02
CA GLY A 202 21.23 -4.52 -1.16
C GLY A 202 20.99 -3.19 -1.88
N ARG A 203 20.40 -3.20 -3.08
CA ARG A 203 19.96 -1.99 -3.76
C ARG A 203 18.68 -1.49 -3.11
N VAL A 204 18.79 -0.36 -2.44
CA VAL A 204 17.68 0.31 -1.75
C VAL A 204 17.41 1.61 -2.50
N GLY A 205 16.15 1.86 -2.89
CA GLY A 205 15.69 2.84 -3.88
C GLY A 205 16.61 4.04 -4.18
N GLY A 206 17.05 4.14 -5.45
CA GLY A 206 17.76 5.30 -6.00
C GLY A 206 16.84 6.41 -6.50
N LEU A 207 17.41 7.47 -7.09
CA LEU A 207 16.69 8.65 -7.61
C LEU A 207 15.52 8.31 -8.57
N ALA A 208 15.64 7.23 -9.34
CA ALA A 208 14.58 6.75 -10.22
C ALA A 208 13.36 6.22 -9.45
N ASP A 209 13.58 5.58 -8.30
CA ASP A 209 12.52 5.04 -7.45
C ASP A 209 11.75 6.18 -6.77
N ARG A 210 12.38 7.33 -6.47
CA ARG A 210 11.69 8.56 -6.04
C ARG A 210 10.78 9.12 -7.13
N LEU A 211 11.22 9.11 -8.39
CA LEU A 211 10.40 9.54 -9.53
C LEU A 211 9.22 8.59 -9.75
N VAL A 212 9.44 7.28 -9.62
CA VAL A 212 8.37 6.28 -9.70
C VAL A 212 7.42 6.36 -8.51
N LEU A 213 7.90 6.57 -7.27
CA LEU A 213 7.08 6.83 -6.08
C LEU A 213 6.28 8.13 -6.19
N LEU A 214 6.81 9.16 -6.85
CA LEU A 214 6.05 10.37 -7.22
C LEU A 214 4.95 10.06 -8.23
N CYS A 215 5.19 9.16 -9.18
CA CYS A 215 4.19 8.71 -10.16
C CYS A 215 3.18 7.70 -9.58
N TYR A 216 3.59 6.86 -8.63
CA TYR A 216 2.80 5.88 -7.88
C TYR A 216 2.22 6.45 -6.58
N GLY A 217 2.44 7.75 -6.31
CA GLY A 217 1.96 8.49 -5.16
C GLY A 217 0.45 8.64 -5.20
N TYR A 218 -0.25 7.51 -5.11
CA TYR A 218 -1.65 7.41 -4.86
C TYR A 218 -1.84 7.60 -3.36
N ASP A 219 -2.18 8.83 -2.99
CA ASP A 219 -2.73 9.13 -1.68
C ASP A 219 -4.25 8.84 -1.72
N PRO A 220 -4.71 7.73 -1.10
CA PRO A 220 -6.12 7.36 -1.07
C PRO A 220 -6.98 8.34 -0.26
N GLN A 221 -6.38 9.22 0.55
CA GLN A 221 -7.10 10.23 1.35
C GLN A 221 -7.52 11.44 0.52
N THR A 222 -6.67 11.86 -0.43
CA THR A 222 -6.91 13.09 -1.19
C THR A 222 -7.41 12.83 -2.61
N GLY A 223 -7.14 11.67 -3.22
CA GLY A 223 -7.55 11.41 -4.61
C GLY A 223 -6.98 12.41 -5.63
N VAL A 224 -5.92 13.14 -5.28
CA VAL A 224 -5.33 14.18 -6.13
C VAL A 224 -3.88 13.83 -6.44
N TYR A 225 -3.62 13.54 -7.72
CA TYR A 225 -2.30 13.73 -8.32
C TYR A 225 -1.69 15.05 -7.82
N THR A 226 -0.47 15.01 -7.28
CA THR A 226 0.25 16.17 -6.74
C THR A 226 0.04 17.38 -7.67
N PRO A 227 -0.26 18.60 -7.17
CA PRO A 227 -0.61 19.75 -8.02
C PRO A 227 0.40 20.05 -9.14
N LEU A 228 1.66 19.63 -8.96
CA LEU A 228 2.69 19.62 -9.99
C LEU A 228 2.37 18.68 -11.16
N ILE A 229 1.98 17.43 -10.89
CA ILE A 229 1.60 16.43 -11.90
C ILE A 229 0.37 16.90 -12.67
N ARG A 230 -0.62 17.49 -11.99
CA ARG A 230 -1.82 18.06 -12.64
C ARG A 230 -1.45 19.17 -13.63
N ARG A 231 -0.50 20.04 -13.27
CA ARG A 231 0.00 21.10 -14.14
C ARG A 231 0.79 20.55 -15.32
N VAL A 232 1.66 19.57 -15.09
CA VAL A 232 2.44 18.91 -16.16
C VAL A 232 1.52 18.20 -17.15
N LEU A 233 0.53 17.46 -16.66
CA LEU A 233 -0.42 16.74 -17.51
C LEU A 233 -1.37 17.68 -18.26
N ALA A 234 -1.83 18.77 -17.62
CA ALA A 234 -2.60 19.79 -18.29
C ALA A 234 -1.77 20.51 -19.37
N ALA A 235 -0.50 20.80 -19.10
CA ALA A 235 0.39 21.42 -20.07
C ALA A 235 0.70 20.50 -21.26
N SER A 236 0.96 19.21 -21.02
CA SER A 236 1.21 18.24 -22.11
C SER A 236 -0.04 17.96 -22.94
N GLY A 237 -1.21 17.90 -22.30
CA GLY A 237 -2.51 17.82 -22.97
C GLY A 237 -2.76 19.04 -23.85
N ALA A 238 -2.58 20.26 -23.30
CA ALA A 238 -2.73 21.50 -24.06
C ALA A 238 -1.75 21.59 -25.24
N ALA A 239 -0.49 21.18 -25.06
CA ALA A 239 0.50 21.15 -26.13
C ALA A 239 0.12 20.17 -27.24
N THR A 240 -0.42 19.00 -26.90
CA THR A 240 -0.88 18.00 -27.87
C THR A 240 -2.05 18.54 -28.70
N VAL A 241 -3.05 19.14 -28.05
CA VAL A 241 -4.20 19.75 -28.73
C VAL A 241 -3.75 20.90 -29.64
N ALA A 242 -2.85 21.76 -29.17
CA ALA A 242 -2.30 22.85 -29.97
C ALA A 242 -1.53 22.31 -31.19
N GLY A 243 -0.73 21.25 -31.02
CA GLY A 243 0.00 20.60 -32.10
C GLY A 243 -0.94 20.02 -33.17
N ILE A 244 -2.00 19.34 -32.76
CA ILE A 244 -3.03 18.81 -33.68
C ILE A 244 -3.73 19.96 -34.42
N ALA A 245 -4.14 21.02 -33.70
CA ALA A 245 -4.82 22.17 -34.31
C ALA A 245 -3.93 22.88 -35.34
N LEU A 246 -2.64 23.07 -35.04
CA LEU A 246 -1.68 23.66 -35.97
C LEU A 246 -1.45 22.78 -37.19
N LEU A 247 -1.36 21.46 -37.01
CA LEU A 247 -1.22 20.50 -38.11
C LEU A 247 -2.44 20.54 -39.04
N VAL A 248 -3.65 20.53 -38.48
CA VAL A 248 -4.90 20.62 -39.25
C VAL A 248 -4.97 21.95 -40.00
N LEU A 249 -4.64 23.07 -39.36
CA LEU A 249 -4.60 24.39 -40.01
C LEU A 249 -3.58 24.44 -41.14
N TRP A 250 -2.41 23.84 -40.95
CA TRP A 250 -1.36 23.78 -41.96
C TRP A 250 -1.78 22.93 -43.17
N LEU A 251 -2.35 21.74 -42.94
CA LEU A 251 -2.87 20.88 -44.00
C LEU A 251 -4.01 21.56 -44.77
N HIS A 252 -4.92 22.24 -44.06
CA HIS A 252 -6.04 22.94 -44.69
C HIS A 252 -5.59 24.17 -45.49
N ARG A 253 -4.56 24.89 -45.04
CA ARG A 253 -3.95 25.98 -45.81
C ARG A 253 -3.21 25.46 -47.05
N ARG A 254 -2.59 24.28 -46.96
CA ARG A 254 -1.90 23.64 -48.10
C ARG A 254 -2.90 23.15 -49.15
N SER A 255 -4.01 22.54 -48.75
CA SER A 255 -5.05 22.08 -49.69
C SER A 255 -5.71 23.24 -50.43
N ARG A 256 -6.06 24.34 -49.75
CA ARG A 256 -6.62 25.53 -50.40
C ARG A 256 -5.66 26.24 -51.35
N ARG A 257 -4.35 26.14 -51.13
CA ARG A 257 -3.34 26.64 -52.08
C ARG A 257 -3.21 25.73 -53.31
N ALA A 258 -3.37 24.42 -53.13
CA ALA A 258 -3.39 23.46 -54.24
C ALA A 258 -4.66 23.61 -55.11
N ASP A 259 -5.83 23.85 -54.52
CA ASP A 259 -7.08 24.05 -55.28
C ASP A 259 -7.12 25.37 -56.06
N ARG A 260 -6.46 26.44 -55.57
CA ARG A 260 -6.32 27.71 -56.30
C ARG A 260 -5.34 27.66 -57.47
N ALA A 261 -4.50 26.63 -57.56
CA ALA A 261 -3.52 26.45 -58.61
C ALA A 261 -3.98 25.51 -59.73
N ARG A 262 -5.21 24.98 -59.67
CA ARG A 262 -5.82 24.22 -60.77
C ARG A 262 -6.41 25.21 -61.81
N PRO A 263 -5.86 25.31 -63.03
CA PRO A 263 -6.50 26.09 -64.08
C PRO A 263 -7.85 25.47 -64.44
N ALA A 264 -8.88 26.30 -64.57
CA ALA A 264 -10.18 25.89 -65.07
C ALA A 264 -10.02 25.42 -66.52
N SER A 265 -10.31 24.14 -66.77
CA SER A 265 -10.48 23.56 -68.10
C SER A 265 -11.84 23.92 -68.67
#